data_AF-A0A963N6E1-F1
#
_entry.id   AF-A0A963N6E1-F1
#
_cell.length_a   1.000
_cell.length_b   1.000
_cell.length_c   1.000
_cell.angle_alpha   90.00
_cell.angle_beta   90.00
_cell.angle_gamma   90.00
#
_symmetry.space_group_name_H-M   'P 1'
#
loop_
_entity.id
_entity.type
_entity.pdbx_description
1 polymer ?
#
loop_
_entity_poly.entity_id
_entity_poly.type
_entity_poly.pdbx_seq_one_letter_code
_entity_poly.pdbx_strand_id
1 'polypeptide(L)' 'MAVAIEWTDHQLTVILEDTGVAYDPREQGMPTADELEKPLSDREIGGLGVFLALQGVDRFDYQRDNGVNRNTLEVDLP' A
#
# COMPACT_ATOMS: atom_id res chain seq x y z
N MET A 1 -7.79 -13.00 -1.90
CA MET A 1 -7.01 -11.87 -2.43
C MET A 1 -7.29 -11.76 -3.91
N ALA A 2 -7.75 -10.60 -4.36
CA ALA A 2 -7.96 -10.26 -5.75
C ALA A 2 -7.11 -9.04 -6.11
N VAL A 3 -6.64 -8.99 -7.36
CA VAL A 3 -5.88 -7.87 -7.90
C VAL A 3 -6.53 -7.49 -9.22
N ALA A 4 -6.89 -6.22 -9.36
CA ALA A 4 -7.37 -5.66 -10.61
C ALA A 4 -6.46 -4.50 -11.05
N ILE A 5 -6.33 -4.34 -12.35
CA ILE A 5 -5.59 -3.25 -12.97
C ILE A 5 -6.53 -2.62 -14.00
N GLU A 6 -6.74 -1.32 -13.86
CA GLU A 6 -7.51 -0.49 -14.76
C GLU A 6 -6.57 0.59 -15.31
N TRP A 7 -6.74 0.98 -16.56
CA TRP A 7 -5.92 2.04 -17.14
C TRP A 7 -6.71 2.88 -18.14
N THR A 8 -6.28 4.13 -18.27
CA THR A 8 -6.69 5.07 -19.29
C THR A 8 -5.44 5.63 -19.98
N ASP A 9 -5.60 6.55 -20.91
CA ASP A 9 -4.46 7.24 -21.54
C ASP A 9 -3.68 8.13 -20.55
N HIS A 10 -4.25 8.46 -19.39
CA HIS A 10 -3.67 9.41 -18.43
C HIS A 10 -3.46 8.85 -17.03
N GLN A 11 -3.88 7.62 -16.76
CA GLN A 11 -3.83 7.06 -15.41
C GLN A 11 -3.79 5.52 -15.43
N LEU A 12 -2.97 4.96 -14.55
CA LEU A 12 -2.95 3.55 -14.17
C LEU A 12 -3.49 3.41 -12.75
N THR A 13 -4.47 2.52 -12.56
CA THR A 13 -5.08 2.22 -11.28
C THR A 13 -4.91 0.74 -10.92
N VAL A 14 -4.36 0.47 -9.75
CA VAL A 14 -4.21 -0.89 -9.19
C VAL A 14 -5.12 -1.02 -7.98
N ILE A 15 -5.95 -2.05 -7.97
CA ILE A 15 -6.88 -2.33 -6.88
C ILE A 15 -6.49 -3.67 -6.24
N LEU A 16 -6.27 -3.66 -4.94
CA LEU A 16 -5.94 -4.84 -4.13
C LEU A 16 -7.07 -5.10 -3.14
N GLU A 17 -7.69 -6.27 -3.22
CA GLU A 17 -8.75 -6.68 -2.30
C GLU A 17 -8.41 -7.95 -1.54
N ASP A 18 -8.68 -7.95 -0.23
CA ASP A 18 -8.52 -9.12 0.63
C ASP A 18 -9.57 -9.15 1.75
N THR A 19 -9.72 -10.31 2.38
CA THR A 19 -10.67 -10.52 3.49
C THR A 19 -9.94 -10.69 4.83
N GLY A 20 -8.73 -10.14 4.94
CA GLY A 20 -7.94 -10.14 6.16
C GLY A 20 -8.52 -9.23 7.24
N VAL A 21 -7.75 -9.06 8.31
CA VAL A 21 -8.08 -8.06 9.34
C VAL A 21 -8.09 -6.65 8.73
N ALA A 22 -8.85 -5.72 9.32
CA ALA A 22 -8.79 -4.31 8.91
C ALA A 22 -7.34 -3.84 8.97
N TYR A 23 -6.88 -3.23 7.89
CA TYR A 23 -5.52 -2.72 7.81
C TYR A 23 -5.49 -1.52 6.88
N ASP A 24 -5.54 -0.30 7.44
CA ASP A 24 -5.32 0.91 6.67
C ASP A 24 -3.79 1.15 6.55
N PRO A 25 -3.20 1.05 5.35
CA PRO A 25 -1.76 1.20 5.20
C PRO A 25 -1.25 2.62 5.53
N ARG A 26 -2.13 3.63 5.54
CA ARG A 26 -1.78 5.03 5.89
C ARG A 26 -1.54 5.22 7.38
N GLU A 27 -2.05 4.31 8.21
CA GLU A 27 -1.80 4.32 9.65
C GLU A 27 -0.39 3.80 10.00
N GLN A 28 0.31 3.21 9.02
CA GLN A 28 1.70 2.79 9.21
C GLN A 28 2.60 4.03 9.24
N GLY A 29 3.33 4.18 10.35
CA GLY A 29 4.36 5.20 10.45
C GLY A 29 5.50 4.98 9.45
N MET A 30 6.22 6.04 9.12
CA MET A 30 7.46 5.89 8.36
C MET A 30 8.49 5.15 9.23
N PRO A 31 9.18 4.13 8.68
CA PRO A 31 10.31 3.55 9.39
C PRO A 31 11.37 4.63 9.58
N THR A 32 11.90 4.73 10.80
CA THR A 32 13.01 5.59 11.18
C THR A 32 14.32 5.10 10.57
N ALA A 33 15.31 5.99 10.47
CA ALA A 33 16.66 5.61 10.01
C ALA A 33 17.25 4.48 10.88
N ASP A 34 17.10 4.58 12.20
CA ASP A 34 17.54 3.57 13.16
C ASP A 34 16.89 2.20 12.92
N GLU A 35 15.61 2.16 12.52
CA GLU A 35 14.92 0.91 12.16
C GLU A 35 15.41 0.32 10.84
N LEU A 36 15.78 1.15 9.88
CA LEU A 36 16.35 0.73 8.60
C LEU A 36 17.83 0.31 8.71
N GLU A 37 18.52 0.69 9.78
CA GLU A 37 19.91 0.28 10.06
C GLU A 37 20.00 -1.06 10.80
N LYS A 38 18.92 -1.52 11.44
CA LYS A 38 18.87 -2.83 12.09
C LYS A 38 19.16 -3.97 11.09
N PRO A 39 19.83 -5.06 11.52
CA PRO A 39 19.89 -6.29 10.76
C PRO A 39 18.49 -6.76 10.35
N LEU A 40 18.34 -7.37 9.17
CA LEU A 40 17.04 -7.82 8.66
C LEU A 40 16.30 -8.76 9.63
N SER A 41 17.02 -9.56 10.42
CA SER A 41 16.45 -10.44 11.45
C SER A 41 15.76 -9.70 12.59
N ASP A 42 16.12 -8.44 12.81
CA ASP A 42 15.74 -7.64 13.98
C ASP A 42 14.75 -6.52 13.59
N ARG A 43 14.40 -6.42 12.30
CA ARG A 43 13.37 -5.50 11.81
C ARG A 43 11.99 -6.08 12.06
N GLU A 44 11.06 -5.22 12.44
CA GLU A 44 9.65 -5.60 12.44
C GLU A 44 9.22 -6.00 11.03
N ILE A 45 8.34 -7.01 10.95
CA ILE A 45 7.78 -7.45 9.69
C ILE A 45 6.86 -6.34 9.16
N GLY A 46 7.17 -5.81 7.98
CA GLY A 46 6.37 -4.77 7.34
C GLY A 46 7.01 -3.38 7.42
N GLY A 47 6.23 -2.34 7.13
CA GLY A 47 6.71 -0.95 7.17
C GLY A 47 7.34 -0.47 5.86
N LEU A 48 8.50 -1.02 5.45
CA LEU A 48 9.21 -0.48 4.28
C LEU A 48 8.47 -0.72 2.95
N GLY A 49 7.88 -1.90 2.76
CA GLY A 49 7.13 -2.20 1.53
C GLY A 49 5.88 -1.34 1.38
N VAL A 50 5.16 -1.10 2.49
CA VAL A 50 4.00 -0.21 2.54
C VAL A 50 4.43 1.23 2.25
N PHE A 51 5.52 1.68 2.88
CA PHE A 51 6.09 3.00 2.61
C PHE A 51 6.40 3.19 1.12
N LEU A 52 7.11 2.25 0.50
CA LEU A 52 7.46 2.33 -0.92
C LEU A 52 6.22 2.35 -1.82
N ALA A 53 5.19 1.56 -1.50
CA ALA A 53 3.94 1.55 -2.24
C ALA A 53 3.19 2.88 -2.13
N LEU A 54 3.12 3.48 -0.94
CA LEU A 54 2.45 4.77 -0.70
C LEU A 54 3.22 5.95 -1.29
N GLN A 55 4.55 5.92 -1.31
CA GLN A 55 5.37 6.98 -1.91
C GLN A 55 5.49 6.87 -3.43
N GLY A 56 5.27 5.67 -3.99
CA GLY A 56 5.42 5.41 -5.42
C GLY A 56 4.21 5.78 -6.27
N VAL A 57 3.15 6.31 -5.67
CA VAL A 57 1.88 6.60 -6.36
C VAL A 57 1.44 8.04 -6.12
N ASP A 58 0.72 8.61 -7.09
CA ASP A 58 0.19 9.97 -7.00
C ASP A 58 -1.00 10.03 -6.04
N ARG A 59 -1.81 8.96 -6.00
CA ARG A 59 -2.95 8.84 -5.08
C ARG A 59 -3.05 7.42 -4.51
N PHE A 60 -3.47 7.38 -3.24
CA PHE A 60 -3.78 6.15 -2.52
C PHE A 60 -5.10 6.30 -1.75
N ASP A 61 -5.97 5.30 -1.85
CA ASP A 61 -7.14 5.19 -1.00
C ASP A 61 -7.27 3.79 -0.38
N TYR A 62 -7.85 3.75 0.81
CA TYR A 62 -8.21 2.52 1.51
C TYR A 62 -9.64 2.60 2.00
N GLN A 63 -10.40 1.54 1.73
CA GLN A 63 -11.77 1.35 2.18
C GLN A 63 -11.94 -0.05 2.79
N ARG A 64 -12.72 -0.13 3.86
CA ARG A 64 -13.20 -1.40 4.42
C ARG A 64 -14.71 -1.46 4.27
N ASP A 65 -15.20 -2.43 3.51
CA ASP A 65 -16.65 -2.69 3.41
C ASP A 65 -16.93 -4.19 3.45
N ASN A 66 -17.97 -4.59 4.18
CA ASN A 66 -18.41 -6.00 4.28
C ASN A 66 -17.29 -7.03 4.56
N GLY A 67 -16.28 -6.63 5.35
CA GLY A 67 -15.14 -7.48 5.71
C GLY A 67 -14.00 -7.50 4.69
N VAL A 68 -14.15 -6.80 3.55
CA VAL A 68 -13.15 -6.67 2.50
C VAL A 68 -12.33 -5.42 2.72
N ASN A 69 -11.00 -5.55 2.75
CA ASN A 69 -10.05 -4.45 2.58
C ASN A 69 -9.94 -4.17 1.08
N ARG A 70 -10.07 -2.91 0.67
CA ARG A 70 -9.84 -2.47 -0.71
C ARG A 70 -8.83 -1.34 -0.70
N ASN A 71 -7.67 -1.57 -1.32
CA ASN A 71 -6.63 -0.57 -1.52
C ASN A 71 -6.62 -0.16 -2.99
N THR A 72 -6.68 1.13 -3.26
CA THR A 72 -6.64 1.69 -4.61
C THR A 72 -5.39 2.54 -4.74
N LEU A 73 -4.53 2.20 -5.69
CA LEU A 73 -3.26 2.86 -5.97
C LEU A 73 -3.34 3.47 -7.36
N GLU A 74 -3.10 4.77 -7.51
CA GLU A 74 -3.21 5.47 -8.80
C GLU A 74 -1.91 6.19 -9.17
N VAL A 75 -1.48 6.03 -10.41
CA VAL A 75 -0.33 6.71 -11.00
C VAL A 75 -0.78 7.45 -12.25
N ASP A 76 -0.45 8.73 -12.34
CA ASP A 76 -0.70 9.55 -13.51
C ASP A 76 0.35 9.24 -14.59
N LEU A 77 -0.12 8.99 -15.81
CA LEU A 77 0.74 8.66 -16.95
C LEU A 77 1.19 9.94 -17.69
N PRO A 78 2.44 10.00 -18.16
CA PRO A 78 3.00 11.18 -18.84
C PRO A 78 2.40 11.45 -20.23
#